data_AF-G1QDK4-F1
#
_entry.id   AF-G1QDK4-F1
#
_cell.length_a   1.000
_cell.length_b   1.000
_cell.length_c   1.000
_cell.angle_alpha   90.00
_cell.angle_beta   90.00
_cell.angle_gamma   90.00
#
_symmetry.space_group_name_H-M   'P 1'
#
loop_
_entity.id
_entity.type
_entity.pdbx_description
1 polymer ?
#
loop_
_entity_poly.entity_id
_entity_poly.type
_entity_poly.pdbx_seq_one_letter_code
_entity_poly.pdbx_strand_id
1 'polypeptide(L)'
;MKLYVFLVNTGTTLTFDTELTVQTVTDLKHAIHSKYKIAIQHQVLVVNGGECMAADRRVCTYSAGTDTNPIFLFNKEMILCELPPAIPKTTFSTENDMEIKVEESLMMPAVFHTVASRTQLAVEMYEVAKKLSSFCESLVHDEHLQHQGWAAIMANLEDCSNSYQKLLFKFENIYSNYLQSIEDIKLKLTHLGTAVSVMAKIPLLECLTRHSYRECLGRMDSLPEHEGSEKAEMKTSTELVLSPDTPRTTNKSLLTSFHKSVEHVAPDTTDVESGKEIGESCQSTAQQDETSVDAKDRDLPFFNVSLLDWINVQDRPNDVESLVRKCFDSMSRLDPRIIRPFIVECRQTIAKLDNQNMKAIKGLEDRLYALDQMIASCGRLVNEQKELAQGFLANQMRAENLKDASVLPDLCLSHANQLMIMLQNHRKLLDIKQKCTTAKQELATNLHVRLKWCCFVMLHADQDGEKLQALLRLVIELLERVKIVEALSTVPQMYCLAVVEVVRRKMFIKHYREWAGALVTDGKRLYEAEKSKRESFGKLFRKSFLRNRLFRGLDSWPSSFC
;
A
#
# COMPACT_ATOMS: atom_id res chain seq x y z
N MET A 1 35.56 -0.07 -9.66
CA MET A 1 34.53 -1.13 -9.82
C MET A 1 33.56 -0.66 -10.91
N LYS A 2 32.59 -1.47 -11.35
CA LYS A 2 31.54 -1.06 -12.31
C LYS A 2 30.18 -1.57 -11.84
N LEU A 3 29.11 -0.86 -12.21
CA LEU A 3 27.72 -1.29 -12.07
C LEU A 3 27.26 -1.89 -13.40
N TYR A 4 26.69 -3.10 -13.35
CA TYR A 4 26.23 -3.85 -14.53
C TYR A 4 24.70 -3.89 -14.61
N VAL A 5 24.16 -3.48 -15.75
CA VAL A 5 22.73 -3.56 -16.10
C VAL A 5 22.63 -4.36 -17.38
N PHE A 6 21.80 -5.41 -17.41
CA PHE A 6 21.71 -6.32 -18.55
C PHE A 6 20.42 -6.11 -19.33
N LEU A 7 20.52 -5.66 -20.58
CA LEU A 7 19.38 -5.49 -21.48
C LEU A 7 18.98 -6.86 -22.03
N VAL A 8 17.95 -7.47 -21.43
CA VAL A 8 17.50 -8.85 -21.74
C VAL A 8 17.02 -8.96 -23.19
N ASN A 9 16.42 -7.89 -23.74
CA ASN A 9 15.91 -7.84 -25.11
C ASN A 9 16.93 -8.28 -26.18
N THR A 10 18.18 -7.79 -26.09
CA THR A 10 19.27 -8.05 -27.05
C THR A 10 20.39 -8.91 -26.47
N GLY A 11 20.32 -9.27 -25.20
CA GLY A 11 21.43 -9.89 -24.48
C GLY A 11 22.65 -8.98 -24.50
N THR A 12 22.54 -7.79 -23.91
CA THR A 12 23.60 -6.77 -23.97
C THR A 12 23.89 -6.19 -22.59
N THR A 13 25.14 -6.35 -22.13
CA THR A 13 25.61 -5.80 -20.87
C THR A 13 25.92 -4.29 -21.01
N LEU A 14 25.21 -3.47 -20.24
CA LEU A 14 25.39 -2.03 -20.12
C LEU A 14 26.21 -1.74 -18.85
N THR A 15 27.33 -1.03 -18.98
CA THR A 15 28.20 -0.71 -17.83
C THR A 15 28.10 0.76 -17.42
N PHE A 16 28.01 0.98 -16.11
CA PHE A 16 27.91 2.28 -15.45
C PHE A 16 28.95 2.41 -14.34
N ASP A 17 29.20 3.63 -13.89
CA ASP A 17 30.11 3.92 -12.80
C ASP A 17 29.52 3.49 -11.46
N THR A 18 30.37 3.01 -10.53
CA THR A 18 29.92 2.47 -9.23
C THR A 18 29.23 3.51 -8.36
N GLU A 19 29.46 4.80 -8.57
CA GLU A 19 28.78 5.89 -7.85
C GLU A 19 27.25 5.82 -7.98
N LEU A 20 26.72 5.30 -9.11
CA LEU A 20 25.28 5.08 -9.28
C LEU A 20 24.68 4.02 -8.34
N THR A 21 25.51 3.21 -7.66
CA THR A 21 25.01 2.25 -6.66
C THR A 21 24.44 2.92 -5.41
N VAL A 22 24.96 4.09 -5.01
CA VAL A 22 24.46 4.83 -3.83
C VAL A 22 23.35 5.82 -4.17
N GLN A 23 23.06 6.03 -5.47
CA GLN A 23 21.98 6.88 -5.97
C GLN A 23 20.65 6.12 -6.03
N THR A 24 19.56 6.82 -6.33
CA THR A 24 18.23 6.21 -6.47
C THR A 24 18.09 5.42 -7.77
N VAL A 25 17.11 4.52 -7.81
CA VAL A 25 16.70 3.85 -9.04
C VAL A 25 16.23 4.86 -10.10
N THR A 26 15.66 6.00 -9.70
CA THR A 26 15.32 7.09 -10.62
C THR A 26 16.56 7.65 -11.31
N ASP A 27 17.64 7.90 -10.57
CA ASP A 27 18.91 8.38 -11.12
C ASP A 27 19.54 7.35 -12.08
N LEU A 28 19.46 6.06 -11.75
CA LEU A 28 19.85 4.98 -12.65
C LEU A 28 19.03 4.99 -13.95
N LYS A 29 17.70 5.21 -13.87
CA LYS A 29 16.86 5.33 -15.07
C LYS A 29 17.22 6.56 -15.92
N HIS A 30 17.57 7.69 -15.31
CA HIS A 30 18.08 8.86 -16.01
C HIS A 30 19.46 8.61 -16.65
N ALA A 31 20.35 7.84 -16.00
CA ALA A 31 21.64 7.46 -16.56
C ALA A 31 21.48 6.53 -17.78
N ILE A 32 20.59 5.53 -17.70
CA ILE A 32 20.23 4.65 -18.82
C ILE A 32 19.65 5.48 -19.97
N HIS A 33 18.74 6.40 -19.69
CA HIS A 33 18.15 7.27 -20.71
C HIS A 33 19.21 8.16 -21.40
N SER A 34 20.05 8.83 -20.61
CA SER A 34 21.09 9.74 -21.13
C SER A 34 22.08 9.01 -22.03
N LYS A 35 22.55 7.82 -21.62
CA LYS A 35 23.61 7.06 -22.29
C LYS A 35 23.12 6.17 -23.43
N TYR A 36 21.97 5.52 -23.28
CA TYR A 36 21.45 4.50 -24.21
C TYR A 36 20.11 4.87 -24.87
N LYS A 37 19.58 6.07 -24.60
CA LYS A 37 18.36 6.65 -25.22
C LYS A 37 17.05 5.89 -25.00
N ILE A 38 17.01 4.93 -24.08
CA ILE A 38 15.78 4.25 -23.68
C ILE A 38 14.95 5.19 -22.77
N ALA A 39 13.73 5.56 -23.17
CA ALA A 39 12.88 6.46 -22.37
C ALA A 39 12.47 5.83 -21.03
N ILE A 40 12.42 6.63 -19.96
CA ILE A 40 12.20 6.17 -18.57
C ILE A 40 10.93 5.34 -18.42
N GLN A 41 9.84 5.73 -19.09
CA GLN A 41 8.56 5.01 -19.12
C GLN A 41 8.63 3.60 -19.74
N HIS A 42 9.64 3.34 -20.57
CA HIS A 42 9.87 2.06 -21.22
C HIS A 42 10.89 1.19 -20.47
N GLN A 43 11.54 1.71 -19.41
CA GLN A 43 12.50 0.96 -18.59
C GLN A 43 11.81 0.21 -17.44
N VAL A 44 11.73 -1.12 -17.56
CA VAL A 44 11.42 -2.01 -16.43
C VAL A 44 12.74 -2.55 -15.89
N LEU A 45 13.01 -2.29 -14.62
CA LEU A 45 14.20 -2.77 -13.91
C LEU A 45 13.78 -3.83 -12.90
N VAL A 46 14.34 -5.03 -13.02
CA VAL A 46 14.03 -6.20 -12.19
C VAL A 46 15.34 -6.79 -11.69
N VAL A 47 15.37 -7.27 -10.46
CA VAL A 47 16.52 -8.00 -9.93
C VAL A 47 16.25 -9.49 -9.85
N ASN A 48 17.29 -10.29 -9.65
CA ASN A 48 17.15 -11.73 -9.47
C ASN A 48 16.16 -12.05 -8.34
N GLY A 49 15.30 -13.05 -8.54
CA GLY A 49 14.12 -13.32 -7.70
C GLY A 49 12.84 -12.58 -8.12
N GLY A 50 12.89 -11.62 -9.06
CA GLY A 50 11.70 -11.01 -9.66
C GLY A 50 11.18 -9.74 -8.98
N GLU A 51 11.92 -9.15 -8.03
CA GLU A 51 11.55 -7.86 -7.45
C GLU A 51 11.75 -6.72 -8.48
N CYS A 52 10.67 -5.98 -8.76
CA CYS A 52 10.73 -4.74 -9.54
C CYS A 52 11.35 -3.62 -8.69
N MET A 53 12.34 -2.92 -9.25
CA MET A 53 13.04 -1.86 -8.52
C MET A 53 12.16 -0.61 -8.35
N ALA A 54 11.92 -0.22 -7.09
CA ALA A 54 11.17 0.96 -6.70
C ALA A 54 11.99 2.24 -6.91
N ALA A 55 11.36 3.27 -7.49
CA ALA A 55 12.03 4.45 -8.03
C ALA A 55 12.77 5.32 -6.98
N ASP A 56 12.27 5.32 -5.75
CA ASP A 56 12.74 6.07 -4.58
C ASP A 56 13.85 5.36 -3.79
N ARG A 57 13.98 4.04 -3.94
CA ARG A 57 15.02 3.25 -3.25
C ARG A 57 16.39 3.45 -3.90
N ARG A 58 17.46 3.26 -3.11
CA ARG A 58 18.83 3.28 -3.60
C ARG A 58 19.18 1.98 -4.32
N VAL A 59 19.98 2.04 -5.37
CA VAL A 59 20.36 0.86 -6.15
C VAL A 59 21.03 -0.22 -5.28
N CYS A 60 21.89 0.18 -4.33
CA CYS A 60 22.59 -0.72 -3.41
C CYS A 60 21.70 -1.40 -2.34
N THR A 61 20.41 -1.06 -2.22
CA THR A 61 19.50 -1.84 -1.36
C THR A 61 19.12 -3.17 -2.00
N TYR A 62 19.34 -3.31 -3.31
CA TYR A 62 19.18 -4.54 -4.05
C TYR A 62 20.54 -5.23 -4.19
N SER A 63 20.62 -6.51 -3.84
CA SER A 63 21.85 -7.31 -3.93
C SER A 63 22.19 -7.72 -5.37
N ALA A 64 22.26 -6.75 -6.29
CA ALA A 64 22.44 -6.93 -7.73
C ALA A 64 23.37 -5.84 -8.31
N GLY A 65 23.73 -6.00 -9.58
CA GLY A 65 24.59 -5.06 -10.31
C GLY A 65 26.02 -5.52 -10.54
N THR A 66 26.32 -6.81 -10.35
CA THR A 66 27.61 -7.44 -10.69
C THR A 66 27.56 -8.04 -12.11
N ASP A 67 28.71 -8.49 -12.61
CA ASP A 67 28.84 -9.25 -13.86
C ASP A 67 28.03 -10.57 -13.87
N THR A 68 28.01 -11.24 -12.72
CA THR A 68 27.37 -12.53 -12.48
C THR A 68 25.92 -12.43 -11.99
N ASN A 69 25.50 -11.26 -11.50
CA ASN A 69 24.16 -10.97 -11.02
C ASN A 69 23.80 -9.49 -11.35
N PRO A 70 23.58 -9.16 -12.63
CA PRO A 70 23.30 -7.79 -13.07
C PRO A 70 21.88 -7.37 -12.69
N ILE A 71 21.60 -6.07 -12.82
CA ILE A 71 20.21 -5.57 -12.82
C ILE A 71 19.60 -5.86 -14.20
N PHE A 72 18.49 -6.59 -14.28
CA PHE A 72 17.84 -6.89 -15.56
C PHE A 72 17.00 -5.70 -16.02
N LEU A 73 17.28 -5.23 -17.23
CA LEU A 73 16.55 -4.18 -17.92
C LEU A 73 15.73 -4.79 -19.06
N PHE A 74 14.44 -4.49 -19.07
CA PHE A 74 13.54 -4.75 -20.19
C PHE A 74 13.09 -3.42 -20.78
N ASN A 75 13.29 -3.25 -22.08
CA ASN A 75 12.77 -2.11 -22.84
C ASN A 75 11.38 -2.46 -23.40
N LYS A 76 10.32 -1.84 -22.87
CA LYS A 76 8.93 -2.02 -23.34
C LYS A 76 8.74 -1.68 -24.83
N GLU A 77 9.43 -0.66 -25.33
CA GLU A 77 9.34 -0.23 -26.73
C GLU A 77 9.81 -1.35 -27.67
N MET A 78 10.95 -1.98 -27.34
CA MET A 78 11.49 -3.13 -28.08
C MET A 78 10.68 -4.42 -27.91
N ILE A 79 9.92 -4.56 -26.82
CA ILE A 79 8.99 -5.69 -26.63
C ILE A 79 7.75 -5.52 -27.52
N LEU A 80 7.24 -4.30 -27.65
CA LEU A 80 6.03 -3.99 -28.39
C LEU A 80 6.26 -3.81 -29.90
N CYS A 81 7.52 -3.66 -30.34
CA CYS A 81 7.90 -3.69 -31.75
C CYS A 81 7.33 -4.93 -32.48
N GLU A 82 7.13 -4.84 -33.80
CA GLU A 82 6.73 -5.98 -34.63
C GLU A 82 7.92 -6.80 -35.15
N LEU A 83 9.13 -6.23 -35.14
CA LEU A 83 10.35 -6.93 -35.56
C LEU A 83 11.15 -7.37 -34.33
N PRO A 84 11.63 -8.62 -34.28
CA PRO A 84 12.50 -9.09 -33.21
C PRO A 84 13.85 -8.34 -33.24
N PRO A 85 14.52 -8.20 -32.08
CA PRO A 85 15.82 -7.55 -32.00
C PRO A 85 16.87 -8.31 -32.82
N ALA A 86 17.57 -7.59 -33.69
CA ALA A 86 18.70 -8.12 -34.44
C ALA A 86 19.98 -8.07 -33.59
N ILE A 87 20.63 -9.22 -33.42
CA ILE A 87 21.95 -9.33 -32.79
C ILE A 87 23.00 -8.88 -33.82
N PRO A 88 23.89 -7.91 -33.49
CA PRO A 88 24.94 -7.47 -34.40
C PRO A 88 25.85 -8.62 -34.83
N LYS A 89 25.99 -8.80 -36.15
CA LYS A 89 26.95 -9.76 -36.73
C LYS A 89 28.36 -9.17 -36.70
N THR A 90 29.11 -9.44 -35.63
CA THR A 90 30.50 -9.02 -35.52
C THR A 90 31.40 -9.89 -36.42
N THR A 91 31.86 -9.34 -37.54
CA THR A 91 32.89 -9.94 -38.39
C THR A 91 34.24 -9.31 -38.05
N PHE A 92 35.25 -10.13 -37.76
CA PHE A 92 36.62 -9.63 -37.53
C PHE A 92 37.33 -9.55 -38.87
N SER A 93 37.83 -8.37 -39.26
CA SER A 93 38.41 -8.17 -40.61
C SER A 93 39.44 -9.22 -40.99
N THR A 94 40.30 -9.63 -40.04
CA THR A 94 41.38 -10.60 -40.28
C THR A 94 40.92 -12.06 -40.27
N GLU A 95 39.68 -12.40 -39.93
CA GLU A 95 39.26 -13.81 -39.78
C GLU A 95 39.00 -14.50 -41.12
N ASN A 96 38.56 -13.77 -42.14
CA ASN A 96 38.26 -14.33 -43.46
C ASN A 96 39.53 -14.47 -44.31
N ASP A 97 40.53 -13.63 -44.10
CA ASP A 97 41.75 -13.58 -44.90
C ASP A 97 42.74 -14.71 -44.56
N MET A 98 42.57 -15.40 -43.42
CA MET A 98 43.48 -16.45 -42.95
C MET A 98 43.64 -17.61 -43.95
N GLU A 99 42.57 -17.95 -44.67
CA GLU A 99 42.59 -19.03 -45.66
C GLU A 99 43.51 -18.70 -46.84
N ILE A 100 43.31 -17.51 -47.43
CA ILE A 100 44.14 -16.97 -48.52
C ILE A 100 45.59 -16.81 -48.07
N LYS A 101 45.83 -16.24 -46.88
CA LYS A 101 47.18 -16.08 -46.32
C LYS A 101 47.92 -17.41 -46.15
N VAL A 102 47.23 -18.49 -45.76
CA VAL A 102 47.84 -19.82 -45.68
C VAL A 102 48.15 -20.35 -47.09
N GLU A 103 47.21 -20.25 -48.03
CA GLU A 103 47.40 -20.72 -49.41
C GLU A 103 48.56 -20.00 -50.13
N GLU A 104 48.64 -18.67 -50.06
CA GLU A 104 49.76 -17.89 -50.58
C GLU A 104 51.09 -18.31 -49.93
N SER A 105 51.05 -18.54 -48.62
CA SER A 105 52.23 -18.94 -47.85
C SER A 105 52.76 -20.32 -48.25
N LEU A 106 51.90 -21.26 -48.67
CA LEU A 106 52.32 -22.57 -49.18
C LEU A 106 53.17 -22.47 -50.46
N MET A 107 52.93 -21.45 -51.30
CA MET A 107 53.63 -21.24 -52.58
C MET A 107 55.03 -20.61 -52.43
N MET A 108 55.42 -20.16 -51.24
CA MET A 108 56.71 -19.52 -51.00
C MET A 108 57.90 -20.50 -51.06
N PRO A 109 59.07 -20.08 -51.60
CA PRO A 109 60.27 -20.92 -51.67
C PRO A 109 60.89 -21.18 -50.28
N ALA A 110 61.71 -22.23 -50.16
CA ALA A 110 62.35 -22.61 -48.89
C ALA A 110 63.54 -21.70 -48.53
N VAL A 111 63.26 -20.49 -48.00
CA VAL A 111 64.25 -19.50 -47.55
C VAL A 111 63.95 -19.00 -46.13
N PHE A 112 64.93 -18.43 -45.42
CA PHE A 112 64.74 -17.88 -44.07
C PHE A 112 63.57 -16.89 -43.96
N HIS A 113 63.34 -16.05 -44.98
CA HIS A 113 62.19 -15.15 -45.04
C HIS A 113 60.85 -15.90 -44.96
N THR A 114 60.72 -17.05 -45.64
CA THR A 114 59.52 -17.89 -45.62
C THR A 114 59.30 -18.51 -44.25
N VAL A 115 60.36 -18.92 -43.56
CA VAL A 115 60.28 -19.41 -42.17
C VAL A 115 59.73 -18.30 -41.26
N ALA A 116 60.29 -17.09 -41.33
CA ALA A 116 59.83 -15.94 -40.54
C ALA A 116 58.38 -15.51 -40.87
N SER A 117 58.03 -15.44 -42.16
CA SER A 117 56.67 -15.11 -42.63
C SER A 117 55.64 -16.13 -42.15
N ARG A 118 55.96 -17.44 -42.23
CA ARG A 118 55.10 -18.51 -41.71
C ARG A 118 54.93 -18.46 -40.20
N THR A 119 55.98 -18.12 -39.44
CA THR A 119 55.88 -17.89 -38.00
C THR A 119 54.99 -16.70 -37.67
N GLN A 120 55.14 -15.59 -38.39
CA GLN A 120 54.29 -14.41 -38.18
C GLN A 120 52.81 -14.70 -38.47
N LEU A 121 52.52 -15.50 -39.51
CA LEU A 121 51.17 -15.97 -39.82
C LEU A 121 50.62 -16.89 -38.70
N ALA A 122 51.41 -17.84 -38.21
CA ALA A 122 51.00 -18.71 -37.11
C ALA A 122 50.66 -17.92 -35.83
N VAL A 123 51.46 -16.90 -35.51
CA VAL A 123 51.17 -15.97 -34.39
C VAL A 123 49.89 -15.17 -34.65
N GLU A 124 49.66 -14.67 -35.88
CA GLU A 124 48.43 -13.95 -36.24
C GLU A 124 47.19 -14.86 -36.10
N MET A 125 47.26 -16.11 -36.55
CA MET A 125 46.18 -17.10 -36.42
C MET A 125 45.85 -17.39 -34.94
N TYR A 126 46.85 -17.49 -34.06
CA TYR A 126 46.63 -17.63 -32.63
C TYR A 126 46.00 -16.38 -31.99
N GLU A 127 46.40 -15.18 -32.39
CA GLU A 127 45.75 -13.94 -31.93
C GLU A 127 44.29 -13.83 -32.37
N VAL A 128 43.97 -14.25 -33.61
CA VAL A 128 42.59 -14.34 -34.10
C VAL A 128 41.81 -15.41 -33.33
N ALA A 129 42.40 -16.59 -33.07
CA ALA A 129 41.76 -17.66 -32.31
C ALA A 129 41.35 -17.22 -30.90
N LYS A 130 42.20 -16.46 -30.19
CA LYS A 130 41.85 -15.88 -28.88
C LYS A 130 40.65 -14.91 -28.96
N LYS A 131 40.63 -14.04 -29.98
CA LYS A 131 39.50 -13.10 -30.20
C LYS A 131 38.20 -13.84 -30.50
N LEU A 132 38.27 -14.92 -31.31
CA LEU A 132 37.14 -15.79 -31.60
C LEU A 132 36.60 -16.48 -30.33
N SER A 133 37.47 -17.07 -29.50
CA SER A 133 37.05 -17.74 -28.26
C SER A 133 36.39 -16.77 -27.29
N SER A 134 37.04 -15.63 -26.99
CA SER A 134 36.51 -14.61 -26.08
C SER A 134 35.18 -14.01 -26.57
N PHE A 135 34.99 -13.88 -27.89
CA PHE A 135 33.70 -13.50 -28.47
C PHE A 135 32.63 -14.57 -28.24
N CYS A 136 32.93 -15.85 -28.47
CA CYS A 136 31.98 -16.94 -28.23
C CYS A 136 31.62 -17.06 -26.73
N GLU A 137 32.62 -16.96 -25.85
CA GLU A 137 32.45 -16.94 -24.39
C GLU A 137 31.48 -15.82 -23.97
N SER A 138 31.64 -14.62 -24.51
CA SER A 138 30.71 -13.50 -24.26
C SER A 138 29.30 -13.78 -24.77
N LEU A 139 29.15 -14.38 -25.97
CA LEU A 139 27.82 -14.70 -26.51
C LEU A 139 27.07 -15.70 -25.60
N VAL A 140 27.75 -16.77 -25.17
CA VAL A 140 27.15 -17.82 -24.33
C VAL A 140 26.88 -17.29 -22.91
N HIS A 141 27.77 -16.46 -22.36
CA HIS A 141 27.52 -15.75 -21.10
C HIS A 141 26.29 -14.83 -21.19
N ASP A 142 26.12 -14.08 -22.29
CA ASP A 142 24.93 -13.27 -22.51
C ASP A 142 23.66 -14.15 -22.64
N GLU A 143 23.72 -15.34 -23.26
CA GLU A 143 22.57 -16.27 -23.31
C GLU A 143 22.20 -16.80 -21.91
N HIS A 144 23.19 -17.11 -21.05
CA HIS A 144 22.95 -17.46 -19.64
C HIS A 144 22.31 -16.30 -18.86
N LEU A 145 22.77 -15.06 -19.06
CA LEU A 145 22.16 -13.87 -18.44
C LEU A 145 20.75 -13.57 -18.99
N GLN A 146 20.49 -13.85 -20.26
CA GLN A 146 19.13 -13.80 -20.84
C GLN A 146 18.21 -14.84 -20.19
N HIS A 147 18.71 -16.05 -19.92
CA HIS A 147 17.95 -17.07 -19.20
C HIS A 147 17.65 -16.66 -17.76
N GLN A 148 18.63 -16.10 -17.03
CA GLN A 148 18.40 -15.57 -15.67
C GLN A 148 17.40 -14.41 -15.65
N GLY A 149 17.48 -13.48 -16.62
CA GLY A 149 16.51 -12.40 -16.78
C GLY A 149 15.11 -12.93 -17.08
N TRP A 150 14.99 -13.98 -17.91
CA TRP A 150 13.73 -14.67 -18.14
C TRP A 150 13.17 -15.31 -16.86
N ALA A 151 14.00 -15.99 -16.07
CA ALA A 151 13.59 -16.55 -14.78
C ALA A 151 13.10 -15.45 -13.81
N ALA A 152 13.77 -14.30 -13.75
CA ALA A 152 13.37 -13.17 -12.91
C ALA A 152 11.99 -12.59 -13.32
N ILE A 153 11.71 -12.39 -14.61
CA ILE A 153 10.40 -11.90 -15.04
C ILE A 153 9.29 -12.95 -14.88
N MET A 154 9.61 -14.26 -14.95
CA MET A 154 8.65 -15.33 -14.62
C MET A 154 8.33 -15.41 -13.13
N ALA A 155 9.31 -15.19 -12.24
CA ALA A 155 9.04 -15.06 -10.81
C ALA A 155 8.10 -13.87 -10.51
N ASN A 156 8.36 -12.72 -11.13
CA ASN A 156 7.49 -11.54 -11.04
C ASN A 156 6.06 -11.82 -11.54
N LEU A 157 5.93 -12.48 -12.70
CA LEU A 157 4.64 -12.85 -13.28
C LEU A 157 3.85 -13.79 -12.36
N GLU A 158 4.53 -14.71 -11.69
CA GLU A 158 3.92 -15.66 -10.75
C GLU A 158 3.40 -14.94 -9.49
N ASP A 159 4.17 -14.01 -8.92
CA ASP A 159 3.71 -13.17 -7.80
C ASP A 159 2.50 -12.30 -8.18
N CYS A 160 2.53 -11.65 -9.35
CA CYS A 160 1.40 -10.88 -9.89
C CYS A 160 0.16 -11.77 -10.10
N SER A 161 0.33 -12.95 -10.70
CA SER A 161 -0.74 -13.95 -10.89
C SER A 161 -1.35 -14.37 -9.55
N ASN A 162 -0.53 -14.71 -8.56
CA ASN A 162 -0.99 -15.11 -7.23
C ASN A 162 -1.71 -13.97 -6.48
N SER A 163 -1.27 -12.73 -6.63
CA SER A 163 -1.96 -11.55 -6.08
C SER A 163 -3.35 -11.36 -6.71
N TYR A 164 -3.43 -11.45 -8.04
CA TYR A 164 -4.66 -11.33 -8.81
C TYR A 164 -5.66 -12.46 -8.48
N GLN A 165 -5.20 -13.71 -8.42
CA GLN A 165 -6.04 -14.86 -8.01
C GLN A 165 -6.61 -14.69 -6.60
N LYS A 166 -5.80 -14.26 -5.63
CA LYS A 166 -6.25 -13.98 -4.25
C LYS A 166 -7.31 -12.88 -4.21
N LEU A 167 -7.17 -11.84 -5.03
CA LEU A 167 -8.16 -10.78 -5.14
C LEU A 167 -9.47 -11.29 -5.75
N LEU A 168 -9.42 -12.09 -6.82
CA LEU A 168 -10.61 -12.69 -7.43
C LEU A 168 -11.36 -13.58 -6.44
N PHE A 169 -10.66 -14.49 -5.76
CA PHE A 169 -11.27 -15.34 -4.74
C PHE A 169 -11.92 -14.54 -3.60
N LYS A 170 -11.26 -13.46 -3.14
CA LYS A 170 -11.83 -12.56 -2.13
C LYS A 170 -13.11 -11.88 -2.61
N PHE A 171 -13.12 -11.38 -3.85
CA PHE A 171 -14.30 -10.77 -4.45
C PHE A 171 -15.43 -11.78 -4.66
N GLU A 172 -15.14 -12.96 -5.21
CA GLU A 172 -16.13 -14.02 -5.46
C GLU A 172 -16.83 -14.47 -4.17
N ASN A 173 -16.09 -14.64 -3.07
CA ASN A 173 -16.65 -14.97 -1.75
C ASN A 173 -17.58 -13.86 -1.24
N ILE A 174 -17.11 -12.61 -1.21
CA ILE A 174 -17.89 -11.47 -0.73
C ILE A 174 -19.13 -11.22 -1.60
N TYR A 175 -18.99 -11.34 -2.93
CA TYR A 175 -20.09 -11.21 -3.87
C TYR A 175 -21.10 -12.36 -3.73
N SER A 176 -20.67 -13.59 -3.48
CA SER A 176 -21.58 -14.73 -3.22
C SER A 176 -22.41 -14.53 -1.96
N ASN A 177 -21.80 -14.01 -0.88
CA ASN A 177 -22.52 -13.67 0.35
C ASN A 177 -23.50 -12.49 0.13
N TYR A 178 -23.12 -11.50 -0.68
CA TYR A 178 -24.02 -10.44 -1.13
C TYR A 178 -25.22 -11.00 -1.92
N LEU A 179 -25.01 -11.90 -2.89
CA LEU A 179 -26.09 -12.52 -3.67
C LEU A 179 -27.13 -13.23 -2.79
N GLN A 180 -26.69 -13.91 -1.73
CA GLN A 180 -27.58 -14.58 -0.76
C GLN A 180 -28.39 -13.59 0.09
N SER A 181 -27.93 -12.35 0.25
CA SER A 181 -28.55 -11.32 1.09
C SER A 181 -29.34 -10.25 0.30
N ILE A 182 -29.39 -10.31 -1.04
CA ILE A 182 -30.10 -9.31 -1.86
C ILE A 182 -31.56 -9.10 -1.41
N GLU A 183 -32.30 -10.17 -1.13
CA GLU A 183 -33.71 -10.04 -0.72
C GLU A 183 -33.87 -9.51 0.72
N ASP A 184 -32.95 -9.84 1.65
CA ASP A 184 -32.88 -9.23 2.98
C ASP A 184 -32.58 -7.72 2.89
N ILE A 185 -31.64 -7.33 2.02
CA ILE A 185 -31.29 -5.93 1.77
C ILE A 185 -32.51 -5.15 1.24
N LYS A 186 -33.26 -5.71 0.28
CA LYS A 186 -34.51 -5.11 -0.22
C LYS A 186 -35.57 -4.98 0.87
N LEU A 187 -35.71 -6.01 1.72
CA LEU A 187 -36.65 -5.98 2.85
C LEU A 187 -36.27 -4.87 3.85
N LYS A 188 -34.99 -4.75 4.21
CA LYS A 188 -34.47 -3.68 5.09
C LYS A 188 -34.67 -2.28 4.54
N LEU A 189 -34.43 -2.08 3.23
CA LEU A 189 -34.75 -0.82 2.55
C LEU A 189 -36.25 -0.50 2.57
N THR A 190 -37.11 -1.52 2.44
CA THR A 190 -38.57 -1.38 2.52
C THR A 190 -39.03 -1.02 3.94
N HIS A 191 -38.47 -1.67 4.97
CA HIS A 191 -38.70 -1.33 6.37
C HIS A 191 -38.27 0.10 6.71
N LEU A 192 -37.14 0.56 6.17
CA LEU A 192 -36.72 1.95 6.32
C LEU A 192 -37.71 2.93 5.67
N GLY A 193 -38.28 2.62 4.50
CA GLY A 193 -39.33 3.45 3.89
C GLY A 193 -40.57 3.63 4.78
N THR A 194 -40.99 2.55 5.45
CA THR A 194 -42.04 2.62 6.48
C THR A 194 -41.61 3.45 7.68
N ALA A 195 -40.38 3.26 8.20
CA ALA A 195 -39.86 4.02 9.32
C ALA A 195 -39.75 5.52 9.02
N VAL A 196 -39.28 5.91 7.82
CA VAL A 196 -39.24 7.30 7.33
C VAL A 196 -40.64 7.93 7.33
N SER A 197 -41.64 7.18 6.84
CA SER A 197 -43.04 7.62 6.83
C SER A 197 -43.63 7.83 8.23
N VAL A 198 -43.06 7.18 9.26
CA VAL A 198 -43.37 7.40 10.68
C VAL A 198 -42.56 8.57 11.25
N MET A 199 -41.25 8.65 10.99
CA MET A 199 -40.39 9.75 11.48
C MET A 199 -40.86 11.13 11.00
N ALA A 200 -41.37 11.23 9.77
CA ALA A 200 -41.96 12.46 9.23
C ALA A 200 -43.23 12.91 9.99
N LYS A 201 -43.91 12.00 10.70
CA LYS A 201 -45.12 12.28 11.48
C LYS A 201 -44.86 12.43 12.98
N ILE A 202 -43.66 12.10 13.46
CA ILE A 202 -43.27 12.30 14.86
C ILE A 202 -42.80 13.76 15.00
N PRO A 203 -43.54 14.63 15.72
CA PRO A 203 -43.03 15.96 16.05
C PRO A 203 -41.85 15.81 17.01
N LEU A 204 -40.76 16.52 16.72
CA LEU A 204 -39.64 16.61 17.63
C LEU A 204 -40.06 17.48 18.83
N LEU A 205 -39.78 17.02 20.05
CA LEU A 205 -40.13 17.78 21.24
C LEU A 205 -39.16 18.96 21.39
N GLU A 206 -39.68 20.19 21.28
CA GLU A 206 -38.90 21.43 21.35
C GLU A 206 -37.99 21.52 22.59
N CYS A 207 -38.41 20.95 23.72
CA CYS A 207 -37.59 20.92 24.94
C CYS A 207 -36.30 20.08 24.82
N LEU A 208 -36.17 19.23 23.79
CA LEU A 208 -34.94 18.51 23.46
C LEU A 208 -33.95 19.38 22.67
N THR A 209 -34.42 20.37 21.92
CA THR A 209 -33.60 21.26 21.08
C THR A 209 -33.35 22.64 21.71
N ARG A 210 -34.17 23.08 22.67
CA ARG A 210 -34.05 24.37 23.37
C ARG A 210 -32.66 24.66 23.95
N HIS A 211 -31.95 23.64 24.46
CA HIS A 211 -30.59 23.84 25.00
C HIS A 211 -29.57 24.17 23.89
N SER A 212 -29.56 23.41 22.81
CA SER A 212 -28.72 23.68 21.63
C SER A 212 -29.07 25.02 20.98
N TYR A 213 -30.35 25.38 20.91
CA TYR A 213 -30.79 26.68 20.38
C TYR A 213 -30.30 27.86 21.24
N ARG A 214 -30.29 27.69 22.58
CA ARG A 214 -29.80 28.72 23.52
C ARG A 214 -28.27 28.90 23.47
N GLU A 215 -27.52 27.82 23.26
CA GLU A 215 -26.07 27.87 23.05
C GLU A 215 -25.68 28.48 21.69
N CYS A 216 -26.52 28.30 20.65
CA CYS A 216 -26.33 28.97 19.36
C CYS A 216 -26.66 30.46 19.41
N LEU A 217 -27.78 30.86 20.04
CA LEU A 217 -28.17 32.26 20.18
C LEU A 217 -27.18 33.05 21.06
N GLY A 218 -26.75 32.47 22.19
CA GLY A 218 -25.75 33.10 23.06
C GLY A 218 -24.37 33.32 22.43
N ARG A 219 -24.14 32.86 21.19
CA ARG A 219 -22.94 33.12 20.39
C ARG A 219 -23.15 34.19 19.30
N MET A 220 -24.39 34.60 19.01
CA MET A 220 -24.66 35.77 18.15
C MET A 220 -24.73 37.08 18.94
N ASP A 221 -25.22 37.05 20.18
CA ASP A 221 -25.35 38.25 21.03
C ASP A 221 -24.02 38.75 21.63
N SER A 222 -22.88 38.15 21.27
CA SER A 222 -21.54 38.50 21.75
C SER A 222 -20.66 39.19 20.69
N LEU A 223 -21.26 40.10 19.91
CA LEU A 223 -20.57 41.02 19.02
C LEU A 223 -20.76 42.45 19.54
N PRO A 224 -19.72 43.10 20.10
CA PRO A 224 -19.85 44.48 20.55
C PRO A 224 -19.92 45.43 19.34
N GLU A 225 -20.98 46.23 19.27
CA GLU A 225 -21.05 47.38 18.39
C GLU A 225 -19.96 48.39 18.78
N HIS A 226 -19.19 48.85 17.79
CA HIS A 226 -18.34 50.03 17.96
C HIS A 226 -18.26 50.80 16.64
N GLU A 227 -19.09 51.84 16.50
CA GLU A 227 -18.85 52.87 15.49
C GLU A 227 -17.74 53.84 15.95
N GLY A 228 -17.06 54.44 14.98
CA GLY A 228 -16.38 55.74 15.12
C GLY A 228 -15.05 55.79 15.88
N SER A 229 -13.92 55.65 15.17
CA SER A 229 -13.10 56.82 14.77
C SER A 229 -11.83 56.46 13.98
N GLU A 230 -11.52 57.33 13.04
CA GLU A 230 -10.45 57.44 12.05
C GLU A 230 -8.99 56.96 12.33
N LYS A 231 -8.31 56.68 11.18
CA LYS A 231 -6.87 56.92 10.82
C LYS A 231 -5.76 55.87 11.11
N ALA A 232 -5.41 55.19 10.02
CA ALA A 232 -4.12 55.23 9.29
C ALA A 232 -2.81 54.63 9.89
N GLU A 233 -2.07 53.97 8.99
CA GLU A 233 -0.65 53.53 9.05
C GLU A 233 -0.29 52.49 10.14
N MET A 234 0.67 51.58 10.01
CA MET A 234 1.50 50.95 8.96
C MET A 234 2.57 50.13 9.73
N LYS A 235 3.23 49.15 9.08
CA LYS A 235 4.52 48.49 9.41
C LYS A 235 4.55 47.19 10.26
N THR A 236 4.96 46.12 9.56
CA THR A 236 6.07 45.17 9.85
C THR A 236 6.19 44.48 11.21
N SER A 237 6.64 43.23 11.34
CA SER A 237 7.04 42.15 10.41
C SER A 237 7.41 40.91 11.26
N THR A 238 7.52 39.72 10.63
CA THR A 238 8.36 38.56 11.07
C THR A 238 8.06 37.95 12.47
N GLU A 239 8.12 36.65 12.77
CA GLU A 239 8.47 35.40 12.07
C GLU A 239 7.85 34.23 12.88
N LEU A 240 8.08 32.90 12.75
CA LEU A 240 9.04 32.06 12.01
C LEU A 240 8.40 30.65 11.80
N VAL A 241 9.03 29.80 10.96
CA VAL A 241 8.90 28.32 10.87
C VAL A 241 7.49 27.70 10.72
N LEU A 242 7.14 27.38 9.46
CA LEU A 242 6.47 26.12 9.11
C LEU A 242 7.54 25.13 8.63
N SER A 243 7.55 23.92 9.21
CA SER A 243 8.22 22.73 8.65
C SER A 243 7.34 21.49 8.87
N PRO A 244 7.40 20.49 7.98
CA PRO A 244 6.36 19.47 7.87
C PRO A 244 6.70 18.16 8.58
N ASP A 245 5.71 17.31 8.84
CA ASP A 245 5.86 15.89 8.52
C ASP A 245 4.55 15.11 8.39
N THR A 246 4.61 14.02 7.63
CA THR A 246 3.49 13.11 7.32
C THR A 246 3.57 11.80 8.13
N PRO A 247 2.84 10.73 7.80
CA PRO A 247 1.57 10.41 8.44
C PRO A 247 1.66 9.18 9.36
N ARG A 248 0.81 9.13 10.41
CA ARG A 248 0.57 7.87 11.13
C ARG A 248 -0.90 7.53 11.30
N THR A 249 -1.21 6.36 10.78
CA THR A 249 -2.43 5.57 10.91
C THR A 249 -2.94 5.46 12.35
N THR A 250 -4.21 5.80 12.57
CA THR A 250 -5.05 5.08 13.54
C THR A 250 -6.53 5.15 13.17
N ASN A 251 -7.05 4.05 12.63
CA ASN A 251 -8.47 3.77 12.69
C ASN A 251 -8.86 3.53 14.16
N LYS A 252 -9.88 4.24 14.67
CA LYS A 252 -10.76 3.71 15.72
C LYS A 252 -12.09 4.47 15.77
N SER A 253 -13.11 3.85 15.17
CA SER A 253 -14.51 4.15 15.43
C SER A 253 -14.79 4.04 16.93
N LEU A 254 -15.44 5.05 17.50
CA LEU A 254 -15.87 5.08 18.90
C LEU A 254 -17.39 4.89 18.97
N LEU A 255 -17.83 3.70 19.34
CA LEU A 255 -19.17 3.45 19.86
C LEU A 255 -19.12 2.56 21.10
N THR A 256 -19.78 3.07 22.15
CA THR A 256 -20.48 2.33 23.22
C THR A 256 -19.76 1.23 23.99
N SER A 257 -19.38 1.53 25.24
CA SER A 257 -19.48 0.58 26.37
C SER A 257 -19.47 1.34 27.70
N PHE A 258 -20.62 1.44 28.37
CA PHE A 258 -20.72 1.88 29.76
C PHE A 258 -21.18 0.71 30.63
N HIS A 259 -20.36 0.33 31.60
CA HIS A 259 -20.70 -0.66 32.63
C HIS A 259 -20.65 -0.01 34.03
N LYS A 260 -21.48 -0.56 34.92
CA LYS A 260 -21.67 -0.12 36.32
C LYS A 260 -20.41 -0.31 37.17
N SER A 261 -20.26 0.53 38.19
CA SER A 261 -19.70 0.17 39.50
C SER A 261 -20.48 0.85 40.63
N VAL A 262 -20.39 0.31 41.84
CA VAL A 262 -21.20 0.64 43.02
C VAL A 262 -20.30 1.22 44.12
N GLU A 263 -20.77 2.23 44.86
CA GLU A 263 -20.10 2.77 46.04
C GLU A 263 -20.52 2.05 47.34
N HIS A 264 -19.59 2.02 48.30
CA HIS A 264 -19.81 1.64 49.71
C HIS A 264 -19.34 2.79 50.63
N VAL A 265 -19.68 2.71 51.92
CA VAL A 265 -20.04 3.88 52.75
C VAL A 265 -19.16 4.07 54.01
N ALA A 266 -18.82 5.35 54.29
CA ALA A 266 -18.48 5.95 55.62
C ALA A 266 -17.17 5.51 56.34
N PRO A 267 -16.76 6.12 57.50
CA PRO A 267 -17.33 7.29 58.22
C PRO A 267 -16.35 8.43 58.60
N ASP A 268 -16.92 9.48 59.20
CA ASP A 268 -16.29 10.70 59.78
C ASP A 268 -15.89 10.55 61.27
N THR A 269 -15.00 11.43 61.78
CA THR A 269 -14.82 11.70 63.24
C THR A 269 -14.34 13.14 63.55
N THR A 270 -15.15 13.90 64.32
CA THR A 270 -14.80 14.86 65.44
C THR A 270 -13.77 16.00 65.19
N ASP A 271 -13.91 17.29 65.56
CA ASP A 271 -14.64 17.97 66.66
C ASP A 271 -14.55 19.55 66.57
N VAL A 272 -15.58 20.25 67.09
CA VAL A 272 -15.59 21.46 67.98
C VAL A 272 -14.60 22.66 67.70
N GLU A 273 -14.98 23.95 67.54
CA GLU A 273 -15.59 24.85 68.56
C GLU A 273 -16.02 26.28 68.04
N SER A 274 -17.11 26.84 68.62
CA SER A 274 -17.49 28.25 68.94
C SER A 274 -17.15 29.50 68.06
N GLY A 275 -18.15 30.40 67.88
CA GLY A 275 -17.88 31.87 67.99
C GLY A 275 -18.77 32.90 67.25
N LYS A 276 -19.88 33.36 67.88
CA LYS A 276 -20.54 34.72 67.80
C LYS A 276 -21.08 35.27 66.44
N GLU A 277 -22.39 35.58 66.34
CA GLU A 277 -23.10 36.88 66.65
C GLU A 277 -22.78 38.02 65.65
N ILE A 278 -23.66 38.91 65.15
CA ILE A 278 -25.12 39.27 65.17
C ILE A 278 -25.28 40.18 63.91
N GLY A 279 -26.38 40.41 63.19
CA GLY A 279 -27.83 40.21 63.37
C GLY A 279 -28.60 40.92 62.22
N GLU A 280 -29.94 40.99 62.35
CA GLU A 280 -30.88 41.89 61.64
C GLU A 280 -31.04 41.75 60.09
N SER A 281 -32.24 41.87 59.50
CA SER A 281 -33.61 41.85 60.06
C SER A 281 -34.65 41.51 58.97
N CYS A 282 -35.62 40.66 59.34
CA CYS A 282 -37.06 40.67 59.03
C CYS A 282 -37.68 41.01 57.63
N GLN A 283 -38.81 40.30 57.41
CA GLN A 283 -39.98 40.61 56.58
C GLN A 283 -39.83 40.45 55.05
N SER A 284 -40.47 39.49 54.35
CA SER A 284 -41.82 38.89 54.40
C SER A 284 -42.92 39.67 53.68
N THR A 285 -43.41 39.12 52.56
CA THR A 285 -44.86 38.96 52.35
C THR A 285 -45.11 37.68 51.56
N ALA A 286 -46.19 36.98 51.88
CA ALA A 286 -46.64 35.79 51.17
C ALA A 286 -47.95 36.09 50.44
N GLN A 287 -48.15 35.44 49.30
CA GLN A 287 -49.39 34.92 48.70
C GLN A 287 -49.08 34.65 47.22
N GLN A 288 -49.05 33.40 46.77
CA GLN A 288 -50.23 32.65 46.34
C GLN A 288 -51.11 33.45 45.38
N ASP A 289 -51.08 33.07 44.11
CA ASP A 289 -52.27 33.14 43.29
C ASP A 289 -52.35 31.88 42.41
N GLU A 290 -53.57 31.38 42.23
CA GLU A 290 -53.85 30.21 41.40
C GLU A 290 -54.04 30.62 39.92
N THR A 291 -53.97 29.63 39.04
CA THR A 291 -54.70 29.58 37.75
C THR A 291 -55.14 30.92 37.12
N SER A 292 -54.26 31.53 36.32
CA SER A 292 -54.69 32.42 35.23
C SER A 292 -54.24 31.84 33.89
N VAL A 293 -55.24 31.56 33.04
CA VAL A 293 -55.03 31.17 31.64
C VAL A 293 -54.76 32.46 30.86
N ASP A 294 -53.51 32.92 30.84
CA ASP A 294 -53.18 34.14 30.10
C ASP A 294 -53.08 33.87 28.59
N ALA A 295 -53.98 34.49 27.83
CA ALA A 295 -54.22 34.20 26.43
C ALA A 295 -53.29 34.98 25.49
N LYS A 296 -51.97 34.94 25.75
CA LYS A 296 -50.94 35.69 25.01
C LYS A 296 -49.77 34.86 24.45
N ASP A 297 -49.89 33.54 24.42
CA ASP A 297 -48.86 32.63 23.88
C ASP A 297 -49.21 32.08 22.47
N ARG A 298 -50.01 32.82 21.68
CA ARG A 298 -50.56 32.34 20.39
C ARG A 298 -49.69 32.60 19.16
N ASP A 299 -48.68 33.48 19.26
CA ASP A 299 -47.82 33.88 18.14
C ASP A 299 -46.33 33.46 18.32
N LEU A 300 -46.05 32.49 19.20
CA LEU A 300 -44.79 31.74 19.11
C LEU A 300 -44.87 30.81 17.87
N PRO A 301 -43.87 30.79 16.98
CA PRO A 301 -43.90 29.92 15.81
C PRO A 301 -43.93 28.46 16.26
N PHE A 302 -45.00 27.74 15.91
CA PHE A 302 -45.13 26.31 16.20
C PHE A 302 -43.88 25.56 15.74
N PHE A 303 -43.25 24.83 16.66
CA PHE A 303 -42.05 24.04 16.41
C PHE A 303 -42.39 22.80 15.55
N ASN A 304 -42.56 23.04 14.24
CA ASN A 304 -42.98 22.06 13.24
C ASN A 304 -41.79 21.33 12.62
N VAL A 305 -40.83 20.90 13.44
CA VAL A 305 -39.68 20.09 13.01
C VAL A 305 -40.03 18.63 13.31
N SER A 306 -40.05 17.76 12.28
CA SER A 306 -40.22 16.33 12.51
C SER A 306 -38.91 15.67 12.95
N LEU A 307 -38.99 14.47 13.52
CA LEU A 307 -37.82 13.66 13.82
C LEU A 307 -36.98 13.38 12.57
N LEU A 308 -37.62 13.23 11.40
CA LEU A 308 -36.94 13.04 10.12
C LEU A 308 -36.16 14.29 9.69
N ASP A 309 -36.75 15.48 9.83
CA ASP A 309 -36.09 16.75 9.47
C ASP A 309 -34.82 16.96 10.29
N TRP A 310 -34.88 16.66 11.59
CA TRP A 310 -33.73 16.75 12.47
C TRP A 310 -32.62 15.80 12.05
N ILE A 311 -32.93 14.54 11.74
CA ILE A 311 -31.97 13.54 11.25
C ILE A 311 -31.31 14.00 9.93
N ASN A 312 -32.11 14.45 8.96
CA ASN A 312 -31.63 14.91 7.65
C ASN A 312 -30.78 16.19 7.72
N VAL A 313 -30.77 16.90 8.85
CA VAL A 313 -29.90 18.06 9.10
C VAL A 313 -28.57 17.67 9.76
N GLN A 314 -28.49 16.56 10.50
CA GLN A 314 -27.27 16.19 11.24
C GLN A 314 -26.08 15.82 10.35
N ASP A 315 -26.32 15.20 9.19
CA ASP A 315 -25.27 14.72 8.26
C ASP A 315 -25.63 15.09 6.81
N ARG A 316 -25.66 16.38 6.49
CA ARG A 316 -25.78 16.83 5.09
C ARG A 316 -24.44 16.69 4.37
N PRO A 317 -24.37 16.06 3.16
CA PRO A 317 -25.45 15.75 2.23
C PRO A 317 -25.90 14.25 2.22
N ASN A 318 -25.75 13.54 3.33
CA ASN A 318 -26.13 12.13 3.50
C ASN A 318 -27.51 11.97 4.14
N ASP A 319 -28.52 12.67 3.62
CA ASP A 319 -29.91 12.45 4.04
C ASP A 319 -30.40 11.00 3.76
N VAL A 320 -31.52 10.61 4.37
CA VAL A 320 -32.02 9.23 4.30
C VAL A 320 -32.39 8.83 2.85
N GLU A 321 -32.84 9.77 2.01
CA GLU A 321 -33.16 9.49 0.61
C GLU A 321 -31.88 9.25 -0.20
N SER A 322 -30.84 10.05 0.02
CA SER A 322 -29.48 9.92 -0.51
C SER A 322 -28.87 8.57 -0.15
N LEU A 323 -29.04 8.10 1.10
CA LEU A 323 -28.62 6.76 1.52
C LEU A 323 -29.32 5.65 0.73
N VAL A 324 -30.66 5.69 0.65
CA VAL A 324 -31.47 4.70 -0.09
C VAL A 324 -31.11 4.69 -1.58
N ARG A 325 -30.96 5.87 -2.19
CA ARG A 325 -30.57 6.04 -3.60
C ARG A 325 -29.18 5.45 -3.88
N LYS A 326 -28.20 5.71 -3.01
CA LYS A 326 -26.84 5.13 -3.07
C LYS A 326 -26.87 3.60 -2.94
N CYS A 327 -27.76 3.03 -2.11
CA CYS A 327 -27.94 1.59 -2.02
C CYS A 327 -28.46 1.00 -3.34
N PHE A 328 -29.52 1.56 -3.92
CA PHE A 328 -30.06 1.06 -5.19
C PHE A 328 -29.08 1.23 -6.37
N ASP A 329 -28.33 2.33 -6.47
CA ASP A 329 -27.25 2.49 -7.46
C ASP A 329 -26.17 1.41 -7.31
N SER A 330 -25.71 1.19 -6.07
CA SER A 330 -24.71 0.15 -5.79
C SER A 330 -25.24 -1.24 -6.20
N MET A 331 -26.51 -1.56 -5.89
CA MET A 331 -27.14 -2.83 -6.26
C MET A 331 -27.29 -2.99 -7.78
N SER A 332 -27.64 -1.94 -8.52
CA SER A 332 -27.80 -2.00 -9.99
C SER A 332 -26.46 -2.25 -10.70
N ARG A 333 -25.38 -1.63 -10.20
CA ARG A 333 -24.01 -1.83 -10.68
C ARG A 333 -23.43 -3.20 -10.32
N LEU A 334 -24.02 -3.86 -9.32
CA LEU A 334 -23.68 -5.21 -8.87
C LEU A 334 -24.61 -6.30 -9.45
N ASP A 335 -25.43 -5.98 -10.46
CA ASP A 335 -26.36 -6.91 -11.09
C ASP A 335 -25.62 -8.17 -11.61
N PRO A 336 -26.09 -9.40 -11.28
CA PRO A 336 -25.50 -10.66 -11.75
C PRO A 336 -25.27 -10.75 -13.27
N ARG A 337 -26.07 -10.06 -14.08
CA ARG A 337 -25.95 -10.00 -15.55
C ARG A 337 -24.69 -9.25 -16.00
N ILE A 338 -24.20 -8.31 -15.19
CA ILE A 338 -22.97 -7.53 -15.44
C ILE A 338 -21.77 -8.25 -14.81
N ILE A 339 -21.92 -8.72 -13.57
CA ILE A 339 -20.80 -9.25 -12.79
C ILE A 339 -20.41 -10.68 -13.20
N ARG A 340 -21.36 -11.55 -13.56
CA ARG A 340 -21.03 -12.94 -13.93
C ARG A 340 -20.18 -13.05 -15.20
N PRO A 341 -20.46 -12.32 -16.31
CA PRO A 341 -19.57 -12.30 -17.47
C PRO A 341 -18.16 -11.83 -17.10
N PHE A 342 -18.05 -10.77 -16.31
CA PHE A 342 -16.75 -10.25 -15.87
C PHE A 342 -15.96 -11.25 -15.01
N ILE A 343 -16.60 -11.99 -14.10
CA ILE A 343 -15.94 -13.06 -13.36
C ILE A 343 -15.40 -14.16 -14.32
N VAL A 344 -16.14 -14.47 -15.40
CA VAL A 344 -15.67 -15.42 -16.42
C VAL A 344 -14.47 -14.86 -17.19
N GLU A 345 -14.48 -13.58 -17.56
CA GLU A 345 -13.33 -12.88 -18.16
C GLU A 345 -12.09 -12.96 -17.24
N CYS A 346 -12.23 -12.65 -15.95
CA CYS A 346 -11.13 -12.75 -14.99
C CYS A 346 -10.54 -14.18 -14.89
N ARG A 347 -11.39 -15.21 -14.90
CA ARG A 347 -10.95 -16.62 -14.91
C ARG A 347 -10.24 -17.00 -16.22
N GLN A 348 -10.64 -16.42 -17.35
CA GLN A 348 -9.91 -16.56 -18.62
C GLN A 348 -8.56 -15.85 -18.58
N THR A 349 -8.46 -14.68 -17.93
CA THR A 349 -7.18 -14.00 -17.68
C THR A 349 -6.24 -14.87 -16.83
N ILE A 350 -6.73 -15.54 -15.79
CA ILE A 350 -5.94 -16.55 -15.04
C ILE A 350 -5.48 -17.69 -15.94
N ALA A 351 -6.35 -18.27 -16.78
CA ALA A 351 -5.97 -19.35 -17.68
C ALA A 351 -4.93 -18.93 -18.74
N LYS A 352 -4.95 -17.66 -19.17
CA LYS A 352 -3.91 -17.07 -20.05
C LYS A 352 -2.58 -16.88 -19.31
N LEU A 353 -2.62 -16.45 -18.04
CA LEU A 353 -1.44 -16.30 -17.17
C LEU A 353 -0.75 -17.64 -16.91
N ASP A 354 -1.51 -18.71 -16.70
CA ASP A 354 -0.98 -20.05 -16.42
C ASP A 354 -0.56 -20.85 -17.68
N ASN A 355 -0.28 -20.18 -18.79
CA ASN A 355 0.18 -20.84 -20.01
C ASN A 355 1.63 -21.34 -19.86
N GLN A 356 1.78 -22.58 -19.38
CA GLN A 356 3.06 -23.24 -19.16
C GLN A 356 3.96 -23.31 -20.40
N ASN A 357 3.40 -23.38 -21.62
CA ASN A 357 4.20 -23.34 -22.84
C ASN A 357 4.86 -21.96 -23.06
N MET A 358 4.24 -20.88 -22.56
CA MET A 358 4.77 -19.52 -22.60
C MET A 358 5.66 -19.18 -21.40
N LYS A 359 5.46 -19.81 -20.23
CA LYS A 359 6.38 -19.73 -19.08
C LYS A 359 7.70 -20.48 -19.30
N ALA A 360 7.65 -21.72 -19.78
CA ALA A 360 8.83 -22.59 -19.91
C ALA A 360 9.41 -22.62 -21.34
N ILE A 361 10.73 -22.39 -21.46
CA ILE A 361 11.48 -22.56 -22.71
C ILE A 361 12.05 -23.98 -22.73
N LYS A 362 11.31 -24.93 -23.34
CA LYS A 362 11.67 -26.36 -23.36
C LYS A 362 13.04 -26.58 -24.00
N GLY A 363 13.92 -27.32 -23.33
CA GLY A 363 15.27 -27.65 -23.82
C GLY A 363 16.28 -26.50 -23.76
N LEU A 364 15.97 -25.36 -23.11
CA LEU A 364 16.92 -24.25 -23.00
C LEU A 364 18.16 -24.62 -22.19
N GLU A 365 18.00 -25.34 -21.08
CA GLU A 365 19.12 -25.79 -20.24
C GLU A 365 20.03 -26.77 -20.98
N ASP A 366 19.47 -27.75 -21.69
CA ASP A 366 20.22 -28.67 -22.55
C ASP A 366 21.00 -27.93 -23.64
N ARG A 367 20.40 -26.86 -24.22
CA ARG A 367 21.04 -26.04 -25.25
C ARG A 367 22.16 -25.18 -24.69
N LEU A 368 21.97 -24.56 -23.53
CA LEU A 368 23.01 -23.80 -22.82
C LEU A 368 24.19 -24.72 -22.46
N TYR A 369 23.91 -25.92 -21.94
CA TYR A 369 24.91 -26.93 -21.66
C TYR A 369 25.69 -27.37 -22.93
N ALA A 370 25.00 -27.54 -24.06
CA ALA A 370 25.66 -27.81 -25.34
C ALA A 370 26.54 -26.65 -25.82
N LEU A 371 26.13 -25.39 -25.59
CA LEU A 371 26.94 -24.20 -25.86
C LEU A 371 28.18 -24.16 -24.95
N ASP A 372 28.06 -24.48 -23.66
CA ASP A 372 29.20 -24.56 -22.74
C ASP A 372 30.22 -25.62 -23.18
N GLN A 373 29.77 -26.77 -23.71
CA GLN A 373 30.65 -27.77 -24.33
C GLN A 373 31.37 -27.22 -25.58
N MET A 374 30.71 -26.39 -26.38
CA MET A 374 31.32 -25.73 -27.52
C MET A 374 32.38 -24.71 -27.10
N ILE A 375 32.16 -23.95 -26.03
CA ILE A 375 33.16 -23.04 -25.43
C ILE A 375 34.37 -23.82 -24.91
N ALA A 376 34.16 -24.94 -24.21
CA ALA A 376 35.27 -25.82 -23.82
C ALA A 376 36.06 -26.34 -25.04
N SER A 377 35.39 -26.55 -26.18
CA SER A 377 36.06 -26.91 -27.43
C SER A 377 36.82 -25.76 -28.08
N CYS A 378 36.32 -24.52 -28.02
CA CYS A 378 37.07 -23.32 -28.40
C CYS A 378 38.38 -23.21 -27.59
N GLY A 379 38.32 -23.37 -26.27
CA GLY A 379 39.50 -23.32 -25.40
C GLY A 379 40.58 -24.34 -25.79
N ARG A 380 40.19 -25.57 -26.16
CA ARG A 380 41.12 -26.59 -26.70
C ARG A 380 41.75 -26.14 -28.01
N LEU A 381 40.94 -25.70 -28.98
CA LEU A 381 41.43 -25.24 -30.29
C LEU A 381 42.39 -24.04 -30.14
N VAL A 382 42.11 -23.09 -29.24
CA VAL A 382 43.03 -21.98 -28.94
C VAL A 382 44.35 -22.47 -28.35
N ASN A 383 44.33 -23.48 -27.47
CA ASN A 383 45.57 -24.04 -26.93
C ASN A 383 46.37 -24.82 -27.99
N GLU A 384 45.72 -25.56 -28.89
CA GLU A 384 46.38 -26.19 -30.04
C GLU A 384 47.05 -25.13 -30.96
N GLN A 385 46.34 -24.03 -31.26
CA GLN A 385 46.92 -22.91 -32.04
C GLN A 385 48.12 -22.27 -31.33
N LYS A 386 48.06 -22.15 -30.00
CA LYS A 386 49.15 -21.62 -29.15
C LYS A 386 50.40 -22.50 -29.22
N GLU A 387 50.23 -23.81 -29.03
CA GLU A 387 51.33 -24.78 -29.04
C GLU A 387 52.00 -24.84 -30.42
N LEU A 388 51.20 -24.83 -31.49
CA LEU A 388 51.72 -24.72 -32.87
C LEU A 388 52.50 -23.42 -33.05
N ALA A 389 51.92 -22.24 -32.75
CA ALA A 389 52.60 -20.95 -32.89
C ALA A 389 53.91 -20.85 -32.07
N GLN A 390 53.96 -21.44 -30.87
CA GLN A 390 55.18 -21.56 -30.07
C GLN A 390 56.23 -22.45 -30.75
N GLY A 391 55.81 -23.54 -31.41
CA GLY A 391 56.67 -24.37 -32.26
C GLY A 391 57.29 -23.60 -33.43
N PHE A 392 56.50 -22.79 -34.14
CA PHE A 392 57.00 -21.91 -35.21
C PHE A 392 58.06 -20.92 -34.70
N LEU A 393 57.79 -20.24 -33.57
CA LEU A 393 58.74 -19.32 -32.94
C LEU A 393 60.06 -19.99 -32.55
N ALA A 394 59.99 -21.16 -31.88
CA ALA A 394 61.18 -21.91 -31.50
C ALA A 394 61.99 -22.40 -32.71
N ASN A 395 61.31 -22.80 -33.79
CA ASN A 395 61.95 -23.21 -35.04
C ASN A 395 62.63 -22.03 -35.76
N GLN A 396 61.97 -20.86 -35.83
CA GLN A 396 62.57 -19.64 -36.40
C GLN A 396 63.84 -19.25 -35.64
N MET A 397 63.78 -19.15 -34.31
CA MET A 397 64.95 -18.81 -33.49
C MET A 397 66.09 -19.81 -33.68
N ARG A 398 65.78 -21.11 -33.85
CA ARG A 398 66.81 -22.14 -34.13
C ARG A 398 67.44 -21.95 -35.51
N ALA A 399 66.63 -21.68 -36.54
CA ALA A 399 67.11 -21.44 -37.89
C ALA A 399 67.99 -20.18 -37.98
N GLU A 400 67.57 -19.08 -37.36
CA GLU A 400 68.32 -17.81 -37.31
C GLU A 400 69.67 -17.93 -36.57
N ASN A 401 69.73 -18.74 -35.51
CA ASN A 401 70.95 -18.99 -34.75
C ASN A 401 71.94 -19.92 -35.47
N LEU A 402 71.45 -21.00 -36.09
CA LEU A 402 72.31 -21.97 -36.79
C LEU A 402 72.77 -21.49 -38.17
N LYS A 403 71.93 -20.72 -38.87
CA LYS A 403 72.16 -20.21 -40.24
C LYS A 403 72.48 -21.27 -41.30
N ASP A 404 72.20 -22.54 -41.00
CA ASP A 404 72.30 -23.65 -41.94
C ASP A 404 71.14 -23.59 -42.94
N ALA A 405 71.45 -23.42 -44.22
CA ALA A 405 70.45 -23.38 -45.28
C ALA A 405 69.95 -24.78 -45.68
N SER A 406 70.68 -25.86 -45.34
CA SER A 406 70.35 -27.23 -45.77
C SER A 406 69.09 -27.77 -45.12
N VAL A 407 68.74 -27.31 -43.91
CA VAL A 407 67.53 -27.73 -43.17
C VAL A 407 66.26 -26.98 -43.58
N LEU A 408 66.36 -25.94 -44.41
CA LEU A 408 65.23 -25.08 -44.79
C LEU A 408 64.13 -25.79 -45.60
N PRO A 409 64.42 -26.72 -46.55
CA PRO A 409 63.38 -27.45 -47.29
C PRO A 409 62.48 -28.27 -46.36
N ASP A 410 63.08 -29.08 -45.47
CA ASP A 410 62.34 -29.94 -44.54
C ASP A 410 61.60 -29.11 -43.48
N LEU A 411 62.23 -28.04 -42.97
CA LEU A 411 61.58 -27.13 -42.04
C LEU A 411 60.38 -26.41 -42.66
N CYS A 412 60.53 -25.93 -43.91
CA CYS A 412 59.41 -25.33 -44.64
C CYS A 412 58.31 -26.34 -44.93
N LEU A 413 58.63 -27.59 -45.29
CA LEU A 413 57.61 -28.64 -45.47
C LEU A 413 56.85 -28.92 -44.16
N SER A 414 57.56 -28.99 -43.03
CA SER A 414 56.95 -29.12 -41.70
C SER A 414 56.04 -27.94 -41.35
N HIS A 415 56.53 -26.71 -41.55
CA HIS A 415 55.75 -25.47 -41.36
C HIS A 415 54.50 -25.42 -42.26
N ALA A 416 54.57 -25.88 -43.51
CA ALA A 416 53.42 -25.96 -44.41
C ALA A 416 52.33 -26.91 -43.85
N ASN A 417 52.72 -28.11 -43.42
CA ASN A 417 51.81 -29.08 -42.82
C ASN A 417 51.19 -28.56 -41.52
N GLN A 418 51.97 -27.88 -40.67
CA GLN A 418 51.48 -27.27 -39.43
C GLN A 418 50.49 -26.12 -39.71
N LEU A 419 50.75 -25.25 -40.68
CA LEU A 419 49.80 -24.20 -41.07
C LEU A 419 48.46 -24.77 -41.58
N MET A 420 48.47 -25.91 -42.27
CA MET A 420 47.23 -26.59 -42.67
C MET A 420 46.41 -27.10 -41.48
N ILE A 421 47.06 -27.59 -40.41
CA ILE A 421 46.39 -27.95 -39.15
C ILE A 421 45.83 -26.68 -38.48
N MET A 422 46.60 -25.59 -38.42
CA MET A 422 46.14 -24.30 -37.90
C MET A 422 44.93 -23.77 -38.68
N LEU A 423 44.91 -23.93 -40.00
CA LEU A 423 43.78 -23.54 -40.86
C LEU A 423 42.54 -24.40 -40.58
N GLN A 424 42.69 -25.72 -40.40
CA GLN A 424 41.57 -26.58 -40.02
C GLN A 424 40.98 -26.18 -38.66
N ASN A 425 41.84 -25.83 -37.69
CA ASN A 425 41.40 -25.36 -36.37
C ASN A 425 40.74 -23.98 -36.43
N HIS A 426 41.22 -23.07 -37.30
CA HIS A 426 40.57 -21.79 -37.57
C HIS A 426 39.17 -21.97 -38.16
N ARG A 427 39.00 -22.84 -39.17
CA ARG A 427 37.68 -23.16 -39.74
C ARG A 427 36.69 -23.72 -38.70
N LYS A 428 37.16 -24.57 -37.76
CA LYS A 428 36.34 -25.05 -36.63
C LYS A 428 35.90 -23.91 -35.68
N LEU A 429 36.79 -22.96 -35.38
CA LEU A 429 36.46 -21.80 -34.53
C LEU A 429 35.41 -20.90 -35.20
N LEU A 430 35.47 -20.71 -36.52
CA LEU A 430 34.45 -19.97 -37.28
C LEU A 430 33.08 -20.68 -37.28
N ASP A 431 33.04 -22.01 -37.40
CA ASP A 431 31.81 -22.79 -37.27
C ASP A 431 31.18 -22.67 -35.86
N ILE A 432 31.99 -22.73 -34.80
CA ILE A 432 31.53 -22.52 -33.42
C ILE A 432 30.97 -21.09 -33.25
N LYS A 433 31.69 -20.07 -33.73
CA LYS A 433 31.23 -18.68 -33.73
C LYS A 433 29.87 -18.52 -34.42
N GLN A 434 29.71 -19.11 -35.60
CA GLN A 434 28.46 -19.03 -36.36
C GLN A 434 27.30 -19.69 -35.59
N LYS A 435 27.54 -20.84 -34.95
CA LYS A 435 26.55 -21.53 -34.13
C LYS A 435 26.15 -20.73 -32.89
N CYS A 436 27.11 -20.19 -32.11
CA CYS A 436 26.82 -19.32 -30.96
C CYS A 436 26.05 -18.04 -31.39
N THR A 437 26.42 -17.44 -32.53
CA THR A 437 25.72 -16.25 -33.05
C THR A 437 24.29 -16.56 -33.46
N THR A 438 24.07 -17.73 -34.09
CA THR A 438 22.73 -18.20 -34.50
C THR A 438 21.87 -18.52 -33.27
N ALA A 439 22.45 -19.23 -32.29
CA ALA A 439 21.80 -19.53 -31.02
C ALA A 439 21.32 -18.26 -30.32
N LYS A 440 22.20 -17.27 -30.09
CA LYS A 440 21.83 -16.00 -29.45
C LYS A 440 20.70 -15.26 -30.18
N GLN A 441 20.71 -15.26 -31.52
CA GLN A 441 19.62 -14.66 -32.30
C GLN A 441 18.29 -15.42 -32.14
N GLU A 442 18.30 -16.75 -32.11
CA GLU A 442 17.11 -17.56 -31.85
C GLU A 442 16.55 -17.30 -30.44
N LEU A 443 17.41 -17.22 -29.42
CA LEU A 443 16.99 -16.95 -28.04
C LEU A 443 16.37 -15.55 -27.92
N ALA A 444 17.01 -14.53 -28.48
CA ALA A 444 16.47 -13.17 -28.51
C ALA A 444 15.12 -13.09 -29.24
N THR A 445 14.95 -13.85 -30.32
CA THR A 445 13.68 -13.94 -31.07
C THR A 445 12.59 -14.64 -30.25
N ASN A 446 12.94 -15.73 -29.54
CA ASN A 446 12.01 -16.45 -28.67
C ASN A 446 11.55 -15.59 -27.48
N LEU A 447 12.50 -14.93 -26.82
CA LEU A 447 12.25 -14.02 -25.70
C LEU A 447 11.42 -12.81 -26.13
N HIS A 448 11.63 -12.23 -27.33
CA HIS A 448 10.80 -11.14 -27.83
C HIS A 448 9.31 -11.52 -27.89
N VAL A 449 8.97 -12.67 -28.48
CA VAL A 449 7.58 -13.17 -28.55
C VAL A 449 7.01 -13.42 -27.15
N ARG A 450 7.78 -14.04 -26.26
CA ARG A 450 7.34 -14.37 -24.89
C ARG A 450 7.18 -13.12 -24.01
N LEU A 451 8.06 -12.13 -24.14
CA LEU A 451 7.94 -10.86 -23.44
C LEU A 451 6.73 -10.07 -23.94
N LYS A 452 6.41 -10.11 -25.24
CA LYS A 452 5.19 -9.48 -25.81
C LYS A 452 3.93 -10.14 -25.22
N TRP A 453 3.91 -11.47 -25.09
CA TRP A 453 2.86 -12.18 -24.33
C TRP A 453 2.79 -11.77 -22.86
N CYS A 454 3.93 -11.71 -22.17
CA CYS A 454 4.01 -11.33 -20.75
C CYS A 454 3.40 -9.93 -20.51
N CYS A 455 3.79 -8.94 -21.32
CA CYS A 455 3.21 -7.60 -21.26
C CYS A 455 1.69 -7.60 -21.53
N PHE A 456 1.21 -8.38 -22.49
CA PHE A 456 -0.21 -8.50 -22.80
C PHE A 456 -1.03 -9.11 -21.64
N VAL A 457 -0.59 -10.25 -21.07
CA VAL A 457 -1.34 -10.89 -19.98
C VAL A 457 -1.28 -10.11 -18.67
N MET A 458 -0.16 -9.44 -18.38
CA MET A 458 -0.04 -8.56 -17.21
C MET A 458 -0.94 -7.33 -17.34
N LEU A 459 -1.02 -6.71 -18.52
CA LEU A 459 -1.90 -5.56 -18.76
C LEU A 459 -3.37 -5.93 -18.54
N HIS A 460 -3.81 -7.09 -19.04
CA HIS A 460 -5.16 -7.59 -18.79
C HIS A 460 -5.41 -7.86 -17.29
N ALA A 461 -4.48 -8.52 -16.60
CA ALA A 461 -4.62 -8.81 -15.17
C ALA A 461 -4.66 -7.54 -14.29
N ASP A 462 -3.91 -6.50 -14.66
CA ASP A 462 -3.91 -5.20 -14.00
C ASP A 462 -5.25 -4.47 -14.19
N GLN A 463 -5.72 -4.35 -15.43
CA GLN A 463 -7.02 -3.73 -15.77
C GLN A 463 -8.21 -4.46 -15.12
N ASP A 464 -8.24 -5.80 -15.21
CA ASP A 464 -9.24 -6.62 -14.53
C ASP A 464 -9.11 -6.43 -13.00
N GLY A 465 -7.90 -6.37 -12.47
CA GLY A 465 -7.60 -6.16 -11.05
C GLY A 465 -8.12 -4.84 -10.49
N GLU A 466 -7.92 -3.73 -11.21
CA GLU A 466 -8.46 -2.41 -10.82
C GLU A 466 -9.99 -2.41 -10.77
N LYS A 467 -10.64 -2.95 -11.82
CA LYS A 467 -12.10 -3.07 -11.90
C LYS A 467 -12.65 -3.96 -10.79
N LEU A 468 -11.95 -5.06 -10.48
CA LEU A 468 -12.27 -5.98 -9.40
C LEU A 468 -12.11 -5.35 -8.01
N GLN A 469 -11.07 -4.53 -7.77
CA GLN A 469 -10.94 -3.72 -6.55
C GLN A 469 -12.08 -2.70 -6.42
N ALA A 470 -12.46 -2.04 -7.51
CA ALA A 470 -13.55 -1.06 -7.50
C ALA A 470 -14.90 -1.72 -7.16
N LEU A 471 -15.18 -2.90 -7.72
CA LEU A 471 -16.36 -3.70 -7.39
C LEU A 471 -16.32 -4.23 -5.95
N LEU A 472 -15.16 -4.67 -5.47
CA LEU A 472 -14.98 -5.11 -4.08
C LEU A 472 -15.28 -3.98 -3.08
N ARG A 473 -14.76 -2.76 -3.33
CA ARG A 473 -15.10 -1.58 -2.52
C ARG A 473 -16.61 -1.30 -2.56
N LEU A 474 -17.23 -1.34 -3.75
CA LEU A 474 -18.66 -1.08 -3.91
C LEU A 474 -19.54 -2.05 -3.10
N VAL A 475 -19.22 -3.36 -3.07
CA VAL A 475 -19.96 -4.33 -2.25
C VAL A 475 -19.77 -4.04 -0.75
N ILE A 476 -18.54 -3.75 -0.31
CA ILE A 476 -18.25 -3.46 1.10
C ILE A 476 -19.01 -2.21 1.56
N GLU A 477 -18.92 -1.11 0.81
CA GLU A 477 -19.65 0.14 1.12
C GLU A 477 -21.17 -0.06 1.12
N LEU A 478 -21.72 -0.88 0.21
CA LEU A 478 -23.15 -1.23 0.22
C LEU A 478 -23.53 -1.96 1.52
N LEU A 479 -22.75 -2.97 1.93
CA LEU A 479 -23.00 -3.70 3.17
C LEU A 479 -22.86 -2.81 4.42
N GLU A 480 -22.00 -1.80 4.40
CA GLU A 480 -21.93 -0.78 5.45
C GLU A 480 -23.15 0.15 5.46
N ARG A 481 -23.58 0.65 4.29
CA ARG A 481 -24.82 1.43 4.15
C ARG A 481 -26.05 0.66 4.63
N VAL A 482 -26.13 -0.64 4.38
CA VAL A 482 -27.22 -1.50 4.87
C VAL A 482 -27.28 -1.57 6.40
N LYS A 483 -26.15 -1.53 7.12
CA LYS A 483 -26.14 -1.45 8.59
C LYS A 483 -26.74 -0.11 9.08
N ILE A 484 -26.48 0.98 8.36
CA ILE A 484 -27.06 2.30 8.66
C ILE A 484 -28.57 2.28 8.38
N VAL A 485 -29.01 1.69 7.27
CA VAL A 485 -30.44 1.47 6.93
C VAL A 485 -31.15 0.70 8.06
N GLU A 486 -30.55 -0.37 8.55
CA GLU A 486 -31.08 -1.20 9.63
C GLU A 486 -31.18 -0.41 10.95
N ALA A 487 -30.13 0.32 11.34
CA ALA A 487 -30.16 1.19 12.51
C ALA A 487 -31.25 2.28 12.41
N LEU A 488 -31.33 3.01 11.29
CA LEU A 488 -32.32 4.07 11.06
C LEU A 488 -33.76 3.54 11.12
N SER A 489 -34.00 2.30 10.69
CA SER A 489 -35.33 1.68 10.75
C SER A 489 -35.89 1.55 12.19
N THR A 490 -35.01 1.49 13.20
CA THR A 490 -35.39 1.36 14.62
C THR A 490 -35.62 2.70 15.33
N VAL A 491 -35.18 3.81 14.74
CA VAL A 491 -35.17 5.15 15.37
C VAL A 491 -36.55 5.62 15.87
N PRO A 492 -37.68 5.41 15.15
CA PRO A 492 -39.01 5.77 15.68
C PRO A 492 -39.32 5.14 17.04
N GLN A 493 -39.06 3.83 17.18
CA GLN A 493 -39.32 3.08 18.39
C GLN A 493 -38.40 3.54 19.53
N MET A 494 -37.11 3.71 19.23
CA MET A 494 -36.12 4.16 20.22
C MET A 494 -36.41 5.57 20.74
N TYR A 495 -36.86 6.48 19.87
CA TYR A 495 -37.30 7.82 20.28
C TYR A 495 -38.52 7.76 21.21
N CYS A 496 -39.56 7.01 20.85
CA CYS A 496 -40.75 6.87 21.72
C CYS A 496 -40.41 6.25 23.09
N LEU A 497 -39.57 5.20 23.12
CA LEU A 497 -39.12 4.59 24.37
C LEU A 497 -38.32 5.57 25.25
N ALA A 498 -37.43 6.37 24.64
CA ALA A 498 -36.69 7.39 25.36
C ALA A 498 -37.60 8.47 25.96
N VAL A 499 -38.61 8.95 25.21
CA VAL A 499 -39.60 9.93 25.71
C VAL A 499 -40.37 9.37 26.90
N VAL A 500 -40.88 8.13 26.82
CA VAL A 500 -41.61 7.47 27.92
C VAL A 500 -40.73 7.34 29.16
N GLU A 501 -39.48 6.90 29.02
CA GLU A 501 -38.54 6.76 30.14
C GLU A 501 -38.19 8.11 30.78
N VAL A 502 -38.03 9.18 30.00
CA VAL A 502 -37.83 10.55 30.51
C VAL A 502 -39.04 11.03 31.31
N VAL A 503 -40.27 10.80 30.83
CA VAL A 503 -41.50 11.13 31.55
C VAL A 503 -41.60 10.34 32.85
N ARG A 504 -41.35 9.02 32.82
CA ARG A 504 -41.35 8.16 34.01
C ARG A 504 -40.35 8.63 35.06
N ARG A 505 -39.13 9.03 34.65
CA ARG A 505 -38.12 9.61 35.56
C ARG A 505 -38.58 10.93 36.18
N LYS A 506 -39.22 11.82 35.41
CA LYS A 506 -39.79 13.07 35.92
C LYS A 506 -40.90 12.82 36.95
N MET A 507 -41.81 11.88 36.69
CA MET A 507 -42.86 11.48 37.64
C MET A 507 -42.26 10.91 38.93
N PHE A 508 -41.27 10.00 38.82
CA PHE A 508 -40.57 9.47 39.98
C PHE A 508 -39.91 10.57 40.82
N ILE A 509 -39.22 11.52 40.19
CA ILE A 509 -38.61 12.67 40.89
C ILE A 509 -39.65 13.53 41.61
N LYS A 510 -40.84 13.73 41.02
CA LYS A 510 -41.93 14.46 41.68
C LYS A 510 -42.40 13.72 42.93
N HIS A 511 -42.76 12.44 42.81
CA HIS A 511 -43.22 11.64 43.95
C HIS A 511 -42.15 11.46 45.03
N TYR A 512 -40.89 11.31 44.65
CA TYR A 512 -39.77 11.24 45.58
C TYR A 512 -39.62 12.55 46.39
N ARG A 513 -39.77 13.72 45.73
CA ARG A 513 -39.76 15.03 46.41
C ARG A 513 -40.99 15.22 47.32
N GLU A 514 -42.17 14.78 46.90
CA GLU A 514 -43.39 14.82 47.72
C GLU A 514 -43.24 13.96 48.97
N TRP A 515 -42.78 12.72 48.82
CA TRP A 515 -42.49 11.80 49.92
C TRP A 515 -41.42 12.33 50.87
N ALA A 516 -40.27 12.80 50.34
CA ALA A 516 -39.20 13.37 51.15
C ALA A 516 -39.65 14.65 51.87
N GLY A 517 -40.45 15.50 51.21
CA GLY A 517 -41.03 16.71 51.82
C GLY A 517 -42.02 16.38 52.93
N ALA A 518 -42.86 15.36 52.77
CA ALA A 518 -43.76 14.86 53.81
C ALA A 518 -42.97 14.32 55.01
N LEU A 519 -41.97 13.46 54.78
CA LEU A 519 -41.08 12.93 55.80
C LEU A 519 -40.35 14.04 56.58
N VAL A 520 -39.83 15.05 55.88
CA VAL A 520 -39.20 16.21 56.51
C VAL A 520 -40.20 17.01 57.36
N THR A 521 -41.43 17.17 56.88
CA THR A 521 -42.48 17.91 57.60
C THR A 521 -42.92 17.15 58.86
N ASP A 522 -43.14 15.85 58.77
CA ASP A 522 -43.55 15.01 59.90
C ASP A 522 -42.42 14.91 60.95
N GLY A 523 -41.17 14.76 60.51
CA GLY A 523 -40.00 14.81 61.39
C GLY A 523 -39.85 16.14 62.12
N LYS A 524 -40.06 17.27 61.43
CA LYS A 524 -40.11 18.61 62.06
C LYS A 524 -41.25 18.74 63.06
N ARG A 525 -42.46 18.23 62.77
CA ARG A 525 -43.58 18.25 63.73
C ARG A 525 -43.28 17.39 64.96
N LEU A 526 -42.70 16.20 64.80
CA LEU A 526 -42.30 15.34 65.91
C LEU A 526 -41.24 16.02 66.80
N TYR A 527 -40.23 16.64 66.18
CA TYR A 527 -39.18 17.38 66.88
C TYR A 527 -39.74 18.57 67.68
N GLU A 528 -40.55 19.44 67.07
CA GLU A 528 -41.13 20.59 67.77
C GLU A 528 -42.16 20.18 68.84
N ALA A 529 -42.91 19.09 68.65
CA ALA A 529 -43.82 18.56 69.67
C ALA A 529 -43.06 18.02 70.89
N GLU A 530 -41.95 17.29 70.68
CA GLU A 530 -41.08 16.80 71.76
C GLU A 530 -40.37 17.96 72.48
N LYS A 531 -39.83 18.91 71.72
CA LYS A 531 -39.24 20.15 72.26
C LYS A 531 -40.24 20.93 73.11
N SER A 532 -41.47 21.12 72.64
CA SER A 532 -42.54 21.81 73.39
C SER A 532 -42.94 21.06 74.68
N LYS A 533 -42.97 19.72 74.66
CA LYS A 533 -43.15 18.89 75.88
C LYS A 533 -41.99 19.07 76.86
N ARG A 534 -40.74 19.08 76.39
CA ARG A 534 -39.56 19.33 77.23
C ARG A 534 -39.55 20.75 77.80
N GLU A 535 -39.93 21.76 77.02
CA GLU A 535 -40.07 23.13 77.49
C GLU A 535 -41.19 23.29 78.54
N SER A 536 -42.37 22.70 78.31
CA SER A 536 -43.50 22.81 79.24
C SER A 536 -43.24 22.06 80.55
N PHE A 537 -42.71 20.83 80.48
CA PHE A 537 -42.25 20.11 81.67
C PHE A 537 -41.10 20.85 82.36
N GLY A 538 -40.13 21.36 81.60
CA GLY A 538 -39.00 22.15 82.11
C GLY A 538 -39.45 23.41 82.85
N LYS A 539 -40.51 24.10 82.39
CA LYS A 539 -41.15 25.24 83.09
C LYS A 539 -41.77 24.81 84.41
N LEU A 540 -42.54 23.72 84.43
CA LEU A 540 -43.18 23.18 85.65
C LEU A 540 -42.13 22.72 86.68
N PHE A 541 -41.14 21.95 86.24
CA PHE A 541 -40.12 21.32 87.08
C PHE A 541 -38.97 22.28 87.44
N ARG A 542 -38.93 23.50 86.89
CA ARG A 542 -37.84 24.49 87.05
C ARG A 542 -37.54 24.83 88.51
N LYS A 543 -38.56 24.82 89.37
CA LYS A 543 -38.48 25.16 90.81
C LYS A 543 -38.42 23.92 91.73
N SER A 544 -38.42 22.71 91.16
CA SER A 544 -38.37 21.47 91.95
C SER A 544 -36.95 21.18 92.44
N PHE A 545 -36.78 20.93 93.74
CA PHE A 545 -35.48 20.55 94.31
C PHE A 545 -34.96 19.20 93.76
N LEU A 546 -35.86 18.37 93.21
CA LEU A 546 -35.54 17.07 92.63
C LEU A 546 -34.76 17.17 91.31
N ARG A 547 -34.94 18.27 90.54
CA ARG A 547 -34.44 18.41 89.17
C ARG A 547 -32.94 18.10 89.06
N ASN A 548 -32.13 18.73 89.91
CA ASN A 548 -30.66 18.63 89.81
C ASN A 548 -30.06 17.57 90.75
N ARG A 549 -30.90 16.81 91.49
CA ARG A 549 -30.43 15.82 92.48
C ARG A 549 -30.81 14.38 92.16
N LEU A 550 -31.97 14.14 91.55
CA LEU A 550 -32.50 12.78 91.33
C LEU A 550 -32.55 12.37 89.86
N PHE A 551 -32.91 13.28 88.94
CA PHE A 551 -33.20 12.96 87.54
C PHE A 551 -32.16 13.57 86.57
N ARG A 552 -31.00 12.91 86.46
CA ARG A 552 -29.96 13.28 85.48
C ARG A 552 -30.45 13.02 84.06
N GLY A 553 -30.27 13.99 83.15
CA GLY A 553 -30.70 13.89 81.75
C GLY A 553 -31.96 14.70 81.38
N LEU A 554 -32.65 15.32 82.36
CA LEU A 554 -33.78 16.25 82.08
C LEU A 554 -33.38 17.48 81.26
N ASP A 555 -32.10 17.85 81.25
CA ASP A 555 -31.55 18.96 80.47
C ASP A 555 -31.05 18.52 79.08
N SER A 556 -31.23 17.26 78.70
CA SER A 556 -30.90 16.78 77.34
C SER A 556 -31.90 17.30 76.31
N TRP A 557 -31.40 17.71 75.15
CA TRP A 557 -32.19 18.12 74.00
C TRP A 557 -31.90 17.23 72.79
N PRO A 558 -32.91 16.89 71.97
CA PRO A 558 -32.67 16.30 70.66
C PRO A 558 -31.89 17.30 69.78
N SER A 559 -31.02 16.80 68.91
CA SER A 559 -30.39 17.60 67.84
C SER A 559 -31.45 18.07 66.84
N SER A 560 -31.23 19.21 66.17
CA SER A 560 -32.21 19.77 65.23
C SER A 560 -32.61 18.76 64.15
N PHE A 561 -33.90 18.73 63.83
CA PHE A 561 -34.39 17.92 62.71
C PHE A 561 -34.20 18.70 61.40
N CYS A 562 -33.21 18.23 60.63
CA CYS A 562 -32.47 18.97 59.59
C CYS A 562 -31.50 20.02 60.16
#